data_AF-A0A535BQR4-F1
#
_entry.id   AF-A0A535BQR4-F1
#
_cell.length_a   1.000
_cell.length_b   1.000
_cell.length_c   1.000
_cell.angle_alpha   90.00
_cell.angle_beta   90.00
_cell.angle_gamma   90.00
#
_symmetry.space_group_name_H-M   'P 1'
#
loop_
_entity.id
_entity.type
_entity.pdbx_description
1 polymer ?
#
loop_
_entity_poly.entity_id
_entity_poly.type
_entity_poly.pdbx_seq_one_letter_code
_entity_poly.pdbx_strand_id
1 'polypeptide(L)'
;MATRVPSEARRRLLKRGAFGAASLAAVAVAAGATTTSGAARPSTSGTTTMRLLGRGWHVDAKDGKLPTKGERYAVYGELVDGKGDTVGEFFSQNVGVDSPFHITGEGTGAFEIHTLSLPGGTIVGVGVGGGRERNYAIVGGTGKYTGARGSYLARQDTYGLGGDGKAEILLTLLD
;
A
#
# COMPACT_ATOMS: atom_id res chain seq x y z
N MET A 1 -11.92 60.94 6.30
CA MET A 1 -10.59 61.46 6.71
C MET A 1 -9.60 60.30 6.62
N ALA A 2 -8.59 60.43 5.75
CA ALA A 2 -7.54 59.44 5.49
C ALA A 2 -6.60 59.30 6.72
N THR A 3 -5.80 58.26 6.96
CA THR A 3 -4.74 57.66 6.11
C THR A 3 -4.24 56.34 6.72
N ARG A 4 -4.12 55.28 5.90
CA ARG A 4 -2.90 54.59 5.42
C ARG A 4 -2.22 53.56 6.34
N VAL A 5 -2.36 52.31 5.89
CA VAL A 5 -1.50 51.15 6.20
C VAL A 5 -0.11 51.36 5.57
N PRO A 6 1.01 51.13 6.29
CA PRO A 6 2.34 51.17 5.70
C PRO A 6 2.58 50.02 4.72
N SER A 7 3.00 50.38 3.51
CA SER A 7 3.33 49.51 2.39
C SER A 7 4.83 49.21 2.35
N GLU A 8 5.24 48.01 2.77
CA GLU A 8 6.64 47.56 2.55
C GLU A 8 6.79 46.23 1.79
N ALA A 9 5.72 45.45 1.57
CA ALA A 9 5.83 44.17 0.87
C ALA A 9 5.68 44.24 -0.67
N ARG A 10 5.45 45.42 -1.27
CA ARG A 10 5.21 45.58 -2.73
C ARG A 10 6.45 46.00 -3.55
N ARG A 11 7.66 45.68 -3.09
CA ARG A 11 8.91 46.12 -3.75
C ARG A 11 9.87 44.99 -4.12
N ARG A 12 9.35 43.84 -4.58
CA ARG A 12 10.22 42.76 -5.11
C ARG A 12 9.70 41.98 -6.31
N LEU A 13 8.71 42.52 -7.02
CA LEU A 13 8.27 42.01 -8.32
C LEU A 13 8.27 43.19 -9.28
N LEU A 14 9.00 43.06 -10.39
CA LEU A 14 9.29 44.04 -11.46
C LEU A 14 10.70 44.63 -11.39
N LYS A 15 11.67 43.91 -11.97
CA LYS A 15 12.60 44.44 -12.99
C LYS A 15 13.54 43.33 -13.50
N ARG A 16 13.67 43.28 -14.83
CA ARG A 16 14.58 42.48 -15.70
C ARG A 16 13.98 41.12 -16.13
N GLY A 17 13.73 40.85 -17.40
CA GLY A 17 13.88 41.60 -18.65
C GLY A 17 13.33 40.74 -19.79
N ALA A 18 12.62 41.37 -20.73
CA ALA A 18 12.01 40.74 -21.89
C ALA A 18 12.97 40.79 -23.09
N PHE A 19 13.21 39.64 -23.73
CA PHE A 19 13.66 39.40 -25.12
C PHE A 19 13.54 37.87 -25.31
N GLY A 20 12.96 37.26 -26.35
CA GLY A 20 12.45 37.72 -27.63
C GLY A 20 11.58 36.61 -28.26
N ALA A 21 11.11 36.90 -29.47
CA ALA A 21 10.00 36.25 -30.14
C ALA A 21 10.28 34.87 -30.77
N ALA A 22 9.17 34.19 -31.06
CA ALA A 22 8.91 33.36 -32.23
C ALA A 22 9.70 32.04 -32.42
N SER A 23 8.97 30.93 -32.24
CA SER A 23 8.79 29.96 -33.33
C SER A 23 7.68 28.97 -32.98
N LEU A 24 6.53 29.14 -33.64
CA LEU A 24 5.52 28.09 -33.84
C LEU A 24 6.15 27.02 -34.74
N ALA A 25 6.46 25.85 -34.19
CA ALA A 25 6.67 24.65 -34.99
C ALA A 25 5.52 23.68 -34.69
N ALA A 26 4.49 23.78 -35.52
CA ALA A 26 3.54 22.70 -35.72
C ALA A 26 4.33 21.52 -36.33
N VAL A 27 4.45 20.42 -35.59
CA VAL A 27 4.88 19.14 -36.16
C VAL A 27 3.65 18.28 -36.36
N ALA A 28 3.55 17.81 -37.59
CA ALA A 28 2.42 17.17 -38.21
C ALA A 28 1.98 15.88 -37.50
N VAL A 29 0.68 15.63 -37.61
CA VAL A 29 0.04 14.33 -37.42
C VAL A 29 0.73 13.31 -38.32
N ALA A 30 1.59 12.47 -37.75
CA ALA A 30 1.98 11.22 -38.38
C ALA A 30 0.85 10.21 -38.15
N ALA A 31 -0.08 10.17 -39.10
CA ALA A 31 -0.91 9.00 -39.33
C ALA A 31 0.02 7.81 -39.62
N GLY A 32 -0.03 6.78 -38.77
CA GLY A 32 0.75 5.55 -38.97
C GLY A 32 1.57 5.08 -37.77
N ALA A 33 1.02 5.16 -36.56
CA ALA A 33 1.38 4.19 -35.53
C ALA A 33 0.13 3.36 -35.27
N THR A 34 0.01 2.23 -35.96
CA THR A 34 -0.78 1.10 -35.50
C THR A 34 -0.18 0.69 -34.15
N THR A 35 -0.58 1.37 -33.08
CA THR A 35 -0.56 0.78 -31.76
C THR A 35 -1.52 -0.39 -31.87
N THR A 36 -0.95 -1.56 -32.16
CA THR A 36 -1.57 -2.83 -31.86
C THR A 36 -1.80 -2.79 -30.35
N SER A 37 -2.93 -2.23 -29.93
CA SER A 37 -3.52 -2.54 -28.65
C SER A 37 -3.76 -4.03 -28.76
N GLY A 38 -2.81 -4.81 -28.27
CA GLY A 38 -2.93 -6.25 -28.21
C GLY A 38 -4.22 -6.49 -27.47
N ALA A 39 -5.25 -6.93 -28.21
CA ALA A 39 -6.50 -7.34 -27.61
C ALA A 39 -6.11 -8.29 -26.47
N ALA A 40 -6.44 -7.90 -25.24
CA ALA A 40 -6.17 -8.71 -24.07
C ALA A 40 -6.73 -10.09 -24.39
N ARG A 41 -5.83 -11.05 -24.60
CA ARG A 41 -6.22 -12.44 -24.76
C ARG A 41 -7.04 -12.75 -23.52
N PRO A 42 -8.25 -13.33 -23.64
CA PRO A 42 -8.97 -13.75 -22.46
C PRO A 42 -8.02 -14.67 -21.68
N SER A 43 -7.54 -14.21 -20.52
CA SER A 43 -6.77 -15.06 -19.64
C SER A 43 -7.76 -16.17 -19.29
N THR A 44 -7.38 -17.41 -19.54
CA THR A 44 -7.92 -18.51 -18.76
C THR A 44 -7.63 -18.11 -17.32
N SER A 45 -8.62 -17.56 -16.63
CA SER A 45 -8.47 -16.96 -15.31
C SER A 45 -8.15 -18.07 -14.33
N GLY A 46 -6.87 -18.44 -14.26
CA GLY A 46 -6.37 -19.27 -13.19
C GLY A 46 -6.42 -18.42 -11.93
N THR A 47 -6.88 -19.06 -10.87
CA THR A 47 -6.73 -18.52 -9.52
C THR A 47 -5.71 -19.40 -8.83
N THR A 48 -4.64 -18.80 -8.33
CA THR A 48 -3.63 -19.51 -7.54
C THR A 48 -3.81 -19.16 -6.07
N THR A 49 -4.05 -20.17 -5.24
CA THR A 49 -4.14 -19.99 -3.78
C THR A 49 -2.86 -20.41 -3.09
N MET A 50 -2.39 -19.60 -2.15
CA MET A 50 -1.21 -19.89 -1.33
C MET A 50 -1.52 -19.64 0.14
N ARG A 51 -1.27 -20.64 0.98
CA ARG A 51 -1.43 -20.54 2.44
C ARG A 51 -0.06 -20.40 3.09
N LEU A 52 0.09 -19.35 3.91
CA LEU A 52 1.28 -19.06 4.69
C LEU A 52 0.90 -18.95 6.17
N LEU A 53 1.75 -19.47 7.03
CA LEU A 53 1.65 -19.35 8.49
C LEU A 53 2.67 -18.33 8.98
N GLY A 54 2.29 -17.54 9.98
CA GLY A 54 3.15 -16.56 10.63
C GLY A 54 3.70 -17.08 11.95
N ARG A 55 5.01 -16.86 12.19
CA ARG A 55 5.70 -17.10 13.47
C ARG A 55 6.50 -15.86 13.85
N GLY A 56 6.71 -15.66 15.16
CA GLY A 56 7.48 -14.52 15.66
C GLY A 56 6.78 -13.23 15.24
N TRP A 57 5.46 -13.18 15.41
CA TRP A 57 4.67 -12.04 14.97
C TRP A 57 4.79 -10.93 16.00
N HIS A 58 5.43 -9.84 15.61
CA HIS A 58 5.73 -8.69 16.46
C HIS A 58 4.91 -7.48 16.03
N VAL A 59 4.47 -6.71 17.01
CA VAL A 59 3.86 -5.40 16.83
C VAL A 59 4.79 -4.38 17.45
N ASP A 60 5.31 -3.47 16.63
CA ASP A 60 6.05 -2.31 17.09
C ASP A 60 5.10 -1.12 17.14
N ALA A 61 4.53 -0.89 18.33
CA ALA A 61 3.60 0.18 18.62
C ALA A 61 4.06 0.94 19.87
N LYS A 62 3.72 2.23 19.92
CA LYS A 62 4.01 3.07 21.06
C LYS A 62 3.38 2.49 22.33
N ASP A 63 4.20 2.33 23.38
CA ASP A 63 3.80 1.85 24.71
C ASP A 63 3.18 0.44 24.74
N GLY A 64 3.37 -0.38 23.70
CA GLY A 64 2.82 -1.74 23.65
C GLY A 64 1.30 -1.75 23.80
N LYS A 65 0.61 -0.77 23.21
CA LYS A 65 -0.85 -0.66 23.18
C LYS A 65 -1.36 -0.67 21.75
N LEU A 66 -2.64 -1.01 21.60
CA LEU A 66 -3.31 -0.85 20.32
C LEU A 66 -3.31 0.63 19.91
N PRO A 67 -2.86 0.95 18.68
CA PRO A 67 -2.79 2.33 18.21
C PRO A 67 -4.15 2.99 18.08
N THR A 68 -4.20 4.25 18.47
CA THR A 68 -5.37 5.11 18.32
C THR A 68 -5.36 5.83 16.98
N LYS A 69 -6.39 6.64 16.70
CA LYS A 69 -6.54 7.35 15.44
C LYS A 69 -5.30 8.20 15.12
N GLY A 70 -4.74 7.98 13.94
CA GLY A 70 -3.58 8.70 13.41
C GLY A 70 -2.24 8.18 13.92
N GLU A 71 -2.23 7.30 14.93
CA GLU A 71 -1.00 6.69 15.42
C GLU A 71 -0.49 5.64 14.43
N ARG A 72 0.83 5.58 14.30
CA ARG A 72 1.51 4.67 13.38
C ARG A 72 2.12 3.52 14.15
N TYR A 73 2.17 2.35 13.51
CA TYR A 73 2.81 1.17 14.04
C TYR A 73 3.24 0.24 12.92
N ALA A 74 4.15 -0.68 13.23
CA ALA A 74 4.58 -1.71 12.31
C ALA A 74 4.20 -3.09 12.85
N VAL A 75 3.98 -4.05 11.95
CA VAL A 75 3.89 -5.47 12.29
C VAL A 75 4.82 -6.24 11.38
N TYR A 76 5.58 -7.17 11.94
CA TYR A 76 6.49 -8.02 11.16
C TYR A 76 6.59 -9.42 11.75
N GLY A 77 7.03 -10.38 10.94
CA GLY A 77 7.22 -11.77 11.37
C GLY A 77 7.68 -12.66 10.23
N GLU A 78 7.99 -13.91 10.55
CA GLU A 78 8.39 -14.91 9.57
C GLU A 78 7.17 -15.53 8.90
N LEU A 79 7.28 -15.83 7.60
CA LEU A 79 6.31 -16.58 6.83
C LEU A 79 6.79 -18.02 6.63
N VAL A 80 5.92 -18.96 6.92
CA VAL A 80 6.18 -20.40 6.95
C VAL A 80 5.18 -21.10 6.04
N ASP A 81 5.63 -22.12 5.30
CA ASP A 81 4.73 -22.91 4.45
C ASP A 81 3.95 -23.98 5.24
N GLY A 82 3.15 -24.79 4.54
CA GLY A 82 2.38 -25.88 5.16
C GLY A 82 3.23 -27.02 5.74
N LYS A 83 4.53 -27.07 5.45
CA LYS A 83 5.47 -28.08 5.97
C LYS A 83 6.23 -27.60 7.20
N GLY A 84 6.19 -26.30 7.48
CA GLY A 84 6.93 -25.70 8.59
C GLY A 84 8.24 -25.02 8.16
N ASP A 85 8.53 -24.96 6.86
CA ASP A 85 9.74 -24.32 6.35
C ASP A 85 9.55 -22.81 6.24
N THR A 86 10.53 -22.03 6.69
CA THR A 86 10.53 -20.57 6.49
C THR A 86 10.66 -20.24 5.02
N VAL A 87 9.66 -19.56 4.47
CA VAL A 87 9.55 -19.19 3.05
C VAL A 87 9.45 -17.69 2.86
N GLY A 88 9.76 -16.89 3.87
CA GLY A 88 9.80 -15.44 3.73
C GLY A 88 9.54 -14.69 5.01
N GLU A 89 9.22 -13.42 4.82
CA GLU A 89 8.99 -12.47 5.90
C GLU A 89 7.80 -11.57 5.54
N PHE A 90 7.06 -11.18 6.56
CA PHE A 90 5.99 -10.22 6.48
C PHE A 90 6.41 -8.93 7.13
N PHE A 91 6.09 -7.82 6.49
CA PHE A 91 6.22 -6.47 7.02
C PHE A 91 4.94 -5.70 6.75
N SER A 92 4.55 -4.84 7.68
CA SER A 92 3.46 -3.89 7.47
C SER A 92 3.76 -2.54 8.08
N GLN A 93 3.20 -1.51 7.45
CA GLN A 93 3.13 -0.16 7.98
C GLN A 93 1.67 0.23 8.08
N ASN A 94 1.28 0.60 9.29
CA ASN A 94 -0.11 0.74 9.65
C ASN A 94 -0.36 2.12 10.27
N VAL A 95 -1.54 2.67 9.99
CA VAL A 95 -2.02 3.92 10.60
C VAL A 95 -3.39 3.64 11.19
N GLY A 96 -3.54 3.86 12.50
CA GLY A 96 -4.82 3.72 13.18
C GLY A 96 -5.86 4.64 12.54
N VAL A 97 -6.99 4.06 12.14
CA VAL A 97 -8.14 4.79 11.61
C VAL A 97 -9.33 4.52 12.49
N ASP A 98 -9.94 5.60 12.97
CA ASP A 98 -11.19 5.56 13.67
C ASP A 98 -12.21 6.43 12.92
N SER A 99 -13.38 5.85 12.69
CA SER A 99 -14.48 6.43 11.95
C SER A 99 -15.76 6.30 12.77
N PRO A 100 -16.58 7.36 12.85
CA PRO A 100 -17.87 7.29 13.52
C PRO A 100 -18.84 6.29 12.85
N PHE A 101 -18.48 5.77 11.67
CA PHE A 101 -19.25 4.79 10.92
C PHE A 101 -18.75 3.36 11.08
N HIS A 102 -17.76 3.11 11.97
CA HIS A 102 -17.13 1.81 12.21
C HIS A 102 -16.72 1.10 10.90
N ILE A 103 -15.68 1.61 10.21
CA ILE A 103 -15.23 1.11 8.90
C ILE A 103 -15.01 -0.42 8.89
N THR A 104 -14.68 -1.00 10.03
CA THR A 104 -14.39 -2.42 10.21
C THR A 104 -15.52 -3.20 10.87
N GLY A 105 -16.60 -2.54 11.31
CA GLY A 105 -17.65 -3.13 12.16
C GLY A 105 -17.20 -3.50 13.58
N GLU A 106 -15.89 -3.54 13.84
CA GLU A 106 -15.25 -3.91 15.10
C GLU A 106 -14.25 -2.82 15.53
N GLY A 107 -14.71 -1.82 16.26
CA GLY A 107 -13.87 -0.82 16.94
C GLY A 107 -12.92 -0.01 16.03
N THR A 108 -11.75 0.34 16.57
CA THR A 108 -10.67 1.05 15.86
C THR A 108 -10.04 0.12 14.82
N GLY A 109 -10.02 0.56 13.56
CA GLY A 109 -9.31 -0.13 12.47
C GLY A 109 -7.93 0.44 12.22
N ALA A 110 -7.23 -0.10 11.23
CA ALA A 110 -6.01 0.47 10.69
C ALA A 110 -6.05 0.45 9.16
N PHE A 111 -5.56 1.53 8.54
CA PHE A 111 -5.11 1.46 7.16
C PHE A 111 -3.73 0.83 7.13
N GLU A 112 -3.56 -0.22 6.34
CA GLU A 112 -2.38 -1.06 6.37
C GLU A 112 -1.79 -1.24 4.96
N ILE A 113 -0.47 -1.11 4.86
CA ILE A 113 0.32 -1.46 3.68
C ILE A 113 1.20 -2.64 4.06
N HIS A 114 1.03 -3.77 3.39
CA HIS A 114 1.74 -5.01 3.67
C HIS A 114 2.76 -5.31 2.57
N THR A 115 3.90 -5.87 2.96
CA THR A 115 4.90 -6.44 2.07
C THR A 115 5.18 -7.87 2.50
N LEU A 116 4.92 -8.81 1.61
CA LEU A 116 5.32 -10.21 1.79
C LEU A 116 6.58 -10.43 0.94
N SER A 117 7.72 -10.59 1.61
CA SER A 117 8.99 -10.93 0.98
C SER A 117 9.10 -12.44 0.87
N LEU A 118 9.13 -12.98 -0.35
CA LEU A 118 9.10 -14.42 -0.61
C LEU A 118 10.21 -14.81 -1.61
N PRO A 119 10.55 -16.11 -1.74
CA PRO A 119 11.46 -16.58 -2.77
C PRO A 119 11.03 -16.12 -4.17
N GLY A 120 11.89 -15.37 -4.84
CA GLY A 120 11.67 -14.86 -6.18
C GLY A 120 10.94 -13.52 -6.28
N GLY A 121 10.60 -12.85 -5.17
CA GLY A 121 10.12 -11.46 -5.20
C GLY A 121 9.21 -11.07 -4.04
N THR A 122 8.61 -9.90 -4.14
CA THR A 122 7.67 -9.37 -3.13
C THR A 122 6.24 -9.32 -3.63
N ILE A 123 5.27 -9.43 -2.72
CA ILE A 123 3.85 -9.13 -2.96
C ILE A 123 3.48 -7.93 -2.07
N VAL A 124 2.76 -6.97 -2.63
CA VAL A 124 2.30 -5.77 -1.90
C VAL A 124 0.79 -5.83 -1.73
N GLY A 125 0.35 -5.71 -0.47
CA GLY A 125 -1.04 -5.68 -0.07
C GLY A 125 -1.45 -4.34 0.53
N VAL A 126 -2.72 -3.95 0.37
CA VAL A 126 -3.29 -2.74 0.97
C VAL A 126 -4.73 -2.97 1.41
N GLY A 127 -5.12 -2.33 2.50
CA GLY A 127 -6.52 -2.32 2.91
C GLY A 127 -6.76 -1.59 4.23
N VAL A 128 -8.01 -1.63 4.68
CA VAL A 128 -8.40 -1.21 6.02
C VAL A 128 -8.88 -2.44 6.76
N GLY A 129 -8.26 -2.75 7.89
CA GLY A 129 -8.58 -3.93 8.69
C GLY A 129 -8.86 -3.58 10.15
N GLY A 130 -9.75 -4.36 10.77
CA GLY A 130 -9.99 -4.37 12.21
C GLY A 130 -10.41 -5.78 12.62
N GLY A 131 -10.32 -6.09 13.92
CA GLY A 131 -10.68 -7.42 14.40
C GLY A 131 -9.67 -8.52 14.07
N ARG A 132 -10.11 -9.77 14.26
CA ARG A 132 -9.25 -10.97 14.15
C ARG A 132 -9.00 -11.44 12.72
N GLU A 133 -9.95 -11.21 11.83
CA GLU A 133 -9.93 -11.67 10.44
C GLU A 133 -10.13 -10.46 9.52
N ARG A 134 -9.19 -10.26 8.59
CA ARG A 134 -9.10 -9.05 7.76
C ARG A 134 -8.81 -9.41 6.31
N ASN A 135 -9.44 -8.70 5.38
CA ASN A 135 -9.23 -8.89 3.93
C ASN A 135 -8.50 -7.68 3.33
N TYR A 136 -7.52 -7.97 2.48
CA TYR A 136 -6.71 -6.94 1.83
C TYR A 136 -6.62 -7.21 0.33
N ALA A 137 -6.47 -6.14 -0.45
CA ALA A 137 -6.23 -6.22 -1.88
C ALA A 137 -4.74 -6.41 -2.16
N ILE A 138 -4.41 -7.29 -3.10
CA ILE A 138 -3.06 -7.38 -3.67
C ILE A 138 -2.99 -6.38 -4.82
N VAL A 139 -2.09 -5.40 -4.67
CA VAL A 139 -1.99 -4.25 -5.59
C VAL A 139 -0.76 -4.33 -6.50
N GLY A 140 0.10 -5.32 -6.28
CA GLY A 140 1.27 -5.53 -7.12
C GLY A 140 2.30 -6.46 -6.48
N GLY A 141 3.45 -6.53 -7.13
CA GLY A 141 4.59 -7.31 -6.67
C GLY A 141 5.81 -7.09 -7.56
N THR A 142 6.91 -7.76 -7.20
CA THR A 142 8.18 -7.72 -7.92
C THR A 142 8.64 -9.13 -8.28
N GLY A 143 9.65 -9.23 -9.15
CA GLY A 143 10.23 -10.52 -9.55
C GLY A 143 9.17 -11.45 -10.16
N LYS A 144 9.07 -12.69 -9.66
CA LYS A 144 8.08 -13.67 -10.12
C LYS A 144 6.63 -13.27 -9.85
N TYR A 145 6.41 -12.26 -8.98
CA TYR A 145 5.10 -11.72 -8.66
C TYR A 145 4.83 -10.38 -9.35
N THR A 146 5.62 -10.02 -10.36
CA THR A 146 5.37 -8.80 -11.15
C THR A 146 3.98 -8.84 -11.74
N GLY A 147 3.19 -7.79 -11.50
CA GLY A 147 1.81 -7.70 -11.97
C GLY A 147 0.78 -8.47 -11.12
N ALA A 148 1.18 -9.06 -9.99
CA ALA A 148 0.28 -9.77 -9.08
C ALA A 148 -0.92 -8.91 -8.67
N ARG A 149 -2.12 -9.51 -8.72
CA ARG A 149 -3.39 -8.93 -8.29
C ARG A 149 -4.20 -9.99 -7.56
N GLY A 150 -5.22 -9.54 -6.83
CA GLY A 150 -6.14 -10.42 -6.12
C GLY A 150 -6.37 -9.94 -4.69
N SER A 151 -6.46 -10.88 -3.77
CA SER A 151 -6.74 -10.59 -2.36
C SER A 151 -6.11 -11.61 -1.44
N TYR A 152 -6.01 -11.27 -0.17
CA TYR A 152 -5.74 -12.27 0.86
C TYR A 152 -6.54 -12.01 2.12
N LEU A 153 -6.84 -13.11 2.80
CA LEU A 153 -7.36 -13.14 4.14
C LEU A 153 -6.19 -13.23 5.11
N ALA A 154 -6.13 -12.35 6.10
CA ALA A 154 -5.19 -12.43 7.19
C ALA A 154 -5.93 -12.64 8.51
N ARG A 155 -5.60 -13.73 9.20
CA ARG A 155 -5.96 -13.95 10.59
C ARG A 155 -4.71 -13.75 11.41
N GLN A 156 -4.67 -12.70 12.21
CA GLN A 156 -3.47 -12.41 13.01
C GLN A 156 -3.86 -12.28 14.48
N ASP A 157 -3.10 -12.95 15.33
CA ASP A 157 -3.12 -12.74 16.76
C ASP A 157 -2.01 -11.76 17.13
N THR A 158 -2.32 -10.47 17.00
CA THR A 158 -1.42 -9.37 17.39
C THR A 158 -1.58 -8.97 18.85
N TYR A 159 -2.48 -9.61 19.61
CA TYR A 159 -2.78 -9.20 20.99
C TYR A 159 -1.71 -9.64 21.99
N GLY A 160 -0.86 -10.60 21.62
CA GLY A 160 0.41 -10.85 22.29
C GLY A 160 1.47 -9.83 21.85
N LEU A 161 1.39 -8.58 22.33
CA LEU A 161 2.30 -7.46 22.06
C LEU A 161 3.75 -7.68 22.60
N GLY A 162 4.23 -8.93 22.58
CA GLY A 162 5.50 -9.40 23.13
C GLY A 162 6.27 -10.36 22.23
N GLY A 163 5.79 -10.65 21.02
CA GLY A 163 6.62 -11.27 19.98
C GLY A 163 6.46 -12.76 19.69
N ASP A 164 5.54 -13.44 20.38
CA ASP A 164 5.21 -14.85 20.11
C ASP A 164 3.89 -15.00 19.34
N GLY A 165 3.44 -13.92 18.70
CA GLY A 165 2.20 -13.89 17.94
C GLY A 165 2.26 -14.86 16.74
N LYS A 166 1.07 -15.17 16.23
CA LYS A 166 0.90 -16.04 15.06
C LYS A 166 0.00 -15.38 14.04
N ALA A 167 0.19 -15.75 12.78
CA ALA A 167 -0.71 -15.37 11.72
C ALA A 167 -1.03 -16.54 10.80
N GLU A 168 -2.10 -16.39 10.04
CA GLU A 168 -2.41 -17.18 8.87
C GLU A 168 -2.77 -16.22 7.75
N ILE A 169 -2.11 -16.37 6.61
CA ILE A 169 -2.36 -15.59 5.40
C ILE A 169 -2.76 -16.54 4.30
N LEU A 170 -3.97 -16.36 3.75
CA LEU A 170 -4.45 -17.09 2.60
C LEU A 170 -4.54 -16.16 1.40
N LEU A 171 -3.56 -16.24 0.52
CA LEU A 171 -3.50 -15.47 -0.72
C LEU A 171 -4.31 -16.13 -1.82
N THR A 172 -4.94 -15.29 -2.62
CA THR A 172 -5.64 -15.63 -3.86
C THR A 172 -5.11 -14.69 -4.94
N LEU A 173 -4.25 -15.22 -5.81
CA LEU A 173 -3.67 -14.50 -6.94
C LEU A 173 -4.51 -14.72 -8.19
N LEU A 174 -4.76 -13.63 -8.90
CA LEU A 174 -5.45 -13.61 -10.19
C LEU A 174 -4.42 -13.49 -11.31
N ASP A 175 -4.60 -14.29 -12.36
CA ASP A 175 -3.78 -14.27 -13.59
C ASP A 175 -4.11 -13.08 -14.52
#